data_AF-A0A7W7ZVC6-F1
#
_entry.id   AF-A0A7W7ZVC6-F1
#
_cell.length_a   1.000
_cell.length_b   1.000
_cell.length_c   1.000
_cell.angle_alpha   90.00
_cell.angle_beta   90.00
_cell.angle_gamma   90.00
#
_symmetry.space_group_name_H-M   'P 1'
#
loop_
_entity.id
_entity.type
_entity.pdbx_description
1 polymer ?
#
loop_
_entity_poly.entity_id
_entity_poly.type
_entity_poly.pdbx_seq_one_letter_code
_entity_poly.pdbx_strand_id
1 'polypeptide(L)'
;MLTISRFHVPGLFLAMLLCIELGRRLRHRAIAAHTDVPGAAAMQSAVFALFGLLLAFTFSGAMGRYDTHRQLIVQEANTINTAYLRLDLLPADAQPALRQTFRDYTLLREQTLLGHTGAIDAANQTGSLQKKIWKDSFAAATRPGANSDANKLLIPAIGSMMDITATRKNTFSMHPPPIILILLFSLACASALLAGFGMTGTRPSWLHSIVFAAVISLTVYTTLDIEDPISGLVTLSGNQAFNDLLQTMH
;
A
#
# COMPACT_ATOMS: atom_id res chain seq x y z
N MET A 1 9.46 5.53 -7.12
CA MET A 1 9.22 4.16 -6.61
C MET A 1 8.28 3.33 -7.50
N LEU A 2 7.32 3.93 -8.22
CA LEU A 2 6.53 3.31 -9.31
C LEU A 2 7.35 2.52 -10.37
N THR A 3 8.57 2.95 -10.64
CA THR A 3 9.52 2.30 -11.56
C THR A 3 10.25 1.10 -10.95
N ILE A 4 10.10 0.85 -9.65
CA ILE A 4 10.79 -0.22 -8.95
C ILE A 4 9.87 -1.47 -9.04
N SER A 5 8.66 -1.43 -8.47
CA SER A 5 7.72 -2.57 -8.47
C SER A 5 7.54 -3.27 -9.84
N ARG A 6 7.22 -2.51 -10.91
CA ARG A 6 6.96 -3.08 -12.25
C ARG A 6 8.17 -3.72 -12.93
N PHE A 7 9.38 -3.26 -12.61
CA PHE A 7 10.62 -3.79 -13.20
C PHE A 7 11.20 -4.97 -12.39
N HIS A 8 10.84 -5.11 -11.12
CA HIS A 8 11.42 -6.13 -10.23
C HIS A 8 10.86 -7.53 -10.48
N VAL A 9 9.63 -7.65 -11.01
CA VAL A 9 8.97 -8.94 -11.27
C VAL A 9 9.57 -9.69 -12.46
N PRO A 10 9.66 -9.11 -13.67
CA PRO A 10 10.36 -9.77 -14.77
C PRO A 10 11.84 -9.99 -14.41
N GLY A 11 12.44 -9.08 -13.63
CA GLY A 11 13.79 -9.26 -13.09
C GLY A 11 13.91 -10.48 -12.18
N LEU A 12 12.99 -10.68 -11.22
CA LEU A 12 12.97 -11.82 -10.31
C LEU A 12 12.73 -13.12 -11.07
N PHE A 13 11.74 -13.16 -11.96
CA PHE A 13 11.44 -14.33 -12.77
C PHE A 13 12.66 -14.77 -13.58
N LEU A 14 13.31 -13.83 -14.29
CA LEU A 14 14.53 -14.12 -15.06
C LEU A 14 15.68 -14.54 -14.16
N ALA A 15 15.88 -13.87 -13.02
CA ALA A 15 16.91 -14.23 -12.05
C ALA A 15 16.70 -15.65 -11.51
N MET A 16 15.46 -16.04 -11.20
CA MET A 16 15.13 -17.39 -10.76
C MET A 16 15.39 -18.43 -11.85
N LEU A 17 15.02 -18.16 -13.11
CA LEU A 17 15.35 -19.06 -14.22
C LEU A 17 16.87 -19.24 -14.39
N LEU A 18 17.64 -18.15 -14.27
CA LEU A 18 19.10 -18.21 -14.28
C LEU A 18 19.65 -19.02 -13.10
N CYS A 19 19.13 -18.83 -11.89
CA CYS A 19 19.51 -19.60 -10.71
C CYS A 19 19.20 -21.10 -10.87
N ILE A 20 18.03 -21.45 -11.41
CA ILE A 20 17.65 -22.85 -11.69
C ILE A 20 18.65 -23.47 -12.68
N GLU A 21 18.95 -22.78 -13.78
CA GLU A 21 19.89 -23.28 -14.78
C GLU A 21 21.32 -23.39 -14.23
N LEU A 22 21.76 -22.45 -13.40
CA LEU A 22 23.04 -22.52 -12.68
C LEU A 22 23.07 -23.72 -11.72
N GLY A 23 22.00 -23.93 -10.94
CA GLY A 23 21.86 -25.08 -10.04
C GLY A 23 21.95 -26.40 -10.79
N ARG A 24 21.28 -26.50 -11.95
CA ARG A 24 21.33 -27.69 -12.82
C ARG A 24 22.74 -27.96 -13.35
N ARG A 25 23.45 -26.91 -13.79
CA ARG A 25 24.86 -27.03 -14.24
C ARG A 25 25.79 -27.48 -13.12
N LEU A 26 25.60 -26.95 -11.91
CA LEU A 26 26.36 -27.38 -10.72
C LEU A 26 26.08 -28.84 -10.38
N ARG A 27 24.83 -29.30 -10.49
CA ARG A 27 24.47 -30.71 -10.28
C ARG A 27 25.14 -31.64 -11.30
N HIS A 28 25.13 -31.28 -12.58
CA HIS A 28 25.82 -32.08 -13.60
C HIS A 28 27.33 -32.19 -13.34
N ARG A 29 27.98 -31.09 -12.91
CA ARG A 29 29.39 -31.10 -12.51
C ARG A 29 29.64 -31.95 -11.26
N ALA A 30 28.79 -31.86 -10.25
CA ALA A 30 28.92 -32.65 -9.02
C ALA A 30 28.76 -34.16 -9.28
N ILE A 31 27.81 -34.55 -10.14
CA ILE A 31 27.63 -35.95 -10.58
C ILE A 31 28.87 -36.45 -11.32
N ALA A 32 29.40 -35.66 -12.27
CA ALA A 32 30.60 -36.01 -13.02
C ALA A 32 31.86 -36.13 -12.12
N ALA A 33 31.91 -35.37 -11.03
CA ALA A 33 32.97 -35.42 -10.03
C ALA A 33 32.72 -36.43 -8.88
N HIS A 34 31.66 -37.24 -8.96
CA HIS A 34 31.24 -38.18 -7.90
C HIS A 34 31.15 -37.55 -6.49
N THR A 35 30.85 -36.25 -6.42
CA THR A 35 30.80 -35.49 -5.17
C THR A 35 29.34 -35.40 -4.71
N ASP A 36 28.81 -36.49 -4.14
CA ASP A 36 27.49 -36.47 -3.52
C ASP A 36 27.65 -36.14 -2.03
N VAL A 37 26.87 -35.16 -1.56
CA VAL A 37 26.93 -34.68 -0.16
C VAL A 37 25.74 -35.26 0.60
N PRO A 38 25.96 -36.19 1.55
CA PRO A 38 24.90 -36.73 2.38
C PRO A 38 24.13 -35.61 3.11
N GLY A 39 22.80 -35.68 3.14
CA GLY A 39 21.95 -34.70 3.83
C GLY A 39 21.59 -33.43 3.04
N ALA A 40 22.08 -33.27 1.81
CA ALA A 40 21.76 -32.10 0.97
C ALA A 40 20.25 -31.89 0.76
N ALA A 41 19.49 -32.97 0.60
CA ALA A 41 18.03 -32.91 0.43
C ALA A 41 17.30 -32.37 1.68
N ALA A 42 17.76 -32.72 2.89
CA ALA A 42 17.17 -32.21 4.12
C ALA A 42 17.44 -30.70 4.30
N MET A 43 18.68 -30.26 3.99
CA MET A 43 19.04 -28.84 4.00
C MET A 43 18.22 -28.05 2.97
N GLN A 44 18.02 -28.59 1.78
CA GLN A 44 17.18 -27.98 0.74
C GLN A 44 15.73 -27.81 1.20
N SER A 45 15.13 -28.84 1.78
CA SER A 45 13.77 -28.77 2.33
C SER A 45 13.65 -27.72 3.44
N ALA A 46 14.66 -27.59 4.30
CA ALA A 46 14.69 -26.55 5.34
C ALA A 46 14.72 -25.13 4.75
N VAL A 47 15.52 -24.90 3.70
CA VAL A 47 15.57 -23.60 2.99
C VAL A 47 14.22 -23.28 2.33
N PHE A 48 13.59 -24.27 1.68
CA PHE A 48 12.26 -24.09 1.08
C PHE A 48 11.19 -23.77 2.12
N ALA A 49 11.22 -24.45 3.28
CA ALA A 49 10.30 -24.17 4.38
C ALA A 49 10.50 -22.75 4.93
N LEU A 50 11.74 -22.33 5.15
CA LEU A 50 12.05 -20.98 5.61
C LEU A 50 11.60 -19.91 4.59
N PHE A 51 11.83 -20.16 3.29
CA PHE A 51 11.38 -19.27 2.24
C PHE A 51 9.85 -19.18 2.20
N GLY A 52 9.14 -20.30 2.26
CA GLY A 52 7.68 -20.33 2.32
C GLY A 52 7.13 -19.56 3.52
N LEU A 53 7.74 -19.73 4.69
CA LEU A 53 7.36 -19.01 5.91
C LEU A 53 7.58 -17.49 5.78
N LEU A 54 8.73 -17.07 5.27
CA LEU A 54 9.03 -15.66 5.03
C LEU A 54 8.06 -15.06 4.01
N LEU A 55 7.74 -15.78 2.94
CA LEU A 55 6.78 -15.36 1.92
C LEU A 55 5.38 -15.20 2.52
N ALA A 56 4.94 -16.13 3.37
CA ALA A 56 3.65 -16.03 4.06
C ALA A 56 3.58 -14.82 5.02
N PHE A 57 4.63 -14.56 5.81
CA PHE A 57 4.66 -13.42 6.71
C PHE A 57 4.77 -12.07 5.98
N THR A 58 5.50 -12.01 4.88
CA THR A 58 5.56 -10.79 4.06
C THR A 58 4.22 -10.50 3.40
N PHE A 59 3.54 -11.50 2.85
CA PHE A 59 2.18 -11.37 2.32
C PHE A 59 1.17 -10.92 3.39
N SER A 60 1.17 -11.57 4.56
CA SER A 60 0.30 -11.21 5.69
C SER A 60 0.55 -9.76 6.17
N GLY A 61 1.82 -9.35 6.27
CA GLY A 61 2.17 -7.98 6.62
C GLY A 61 1.70 -6.96 5.58
N ALA A 62 1.81 -7.28 4.29
CA ALA A 62 1.30 -6.43 3.21
C ALA A 62 -0.23 -6.28 3.30
N MET A 63 -0.96 -7.37 3.52
CA MET A 63 -2.42 -7.36 3.73
C MET A 63 -2.83 -6.52 4.95
N GLY A 64 -2.12 -6.61 6.07
CA GLY A 64 -2.41 -5.80 7.25
C GLY A 64 -2.22 -4.29 7.00
N ARG A 65 -1.19 -3.90 6.25
CA ARG A 65 -0.99 -2.49 5.83
C ARG A 65 -2.09 -2.03 4.87
N TYR A 66 -2.45 -2.87 3.90
CA TYR A 66 -3.54 -2.58 2.97
C TYR A 66 -4.87 -2.32 3.72
N ASP A 67 -5.23 -3.17 4.68
CA ASP A 67 -6.46 -2.97 5.46
C ASP A 67 -6.38 -1.70 6.32
N THR A 68 -5.23 -1.42 6.94
CA THR A 68 -5.00 -0.17 7.68
C THR A 68 -5.20 1.05 6.78
N HIS A 69 -4.63 1.05 5.57
CA HIS A 69 -4.80 2.13 4.60
C HIS A 69 -6.27 2.30 4.19
N ARG A 70 -6.99 1.20 3.96
CA ARG A 70 -8.42 1.22 3.63
C ARG A 70 -9.26 1.79 4.76
N GLN A 71 -9.01 1.37 6.00
CA GLN A 71 -9.73 1.87 7.18
C GLN A 71 -9.52 3.37 7.39
N LEU A 72 -8.27 3.86 7.24
CA LEU A 72 -7.98 5.28 7.38
C LEU A 72 -8.68 6.14 6.32
N ILE A 73 -8.86 5.63 5.09
CA ILE A 73 -9.63 6.32 4.04
C ILE A 73 -11.08 6.50 4.45
N VAL A 74 -11.71 5.42 4.91
CA VAL A 74 -13.11 5.45 5.39
C VAL A 74 -13.24 6.39 6.59
N GLN A 75 -12.27 6.35 7.51
CA GLN A 75 -12.24 7.23 8.67
C GLN A 75 -12.09 8.71 8.29
N GLU A 76 -11.27 9.02 7.27
CA GLU A 76 -11.17 10.39 6.76
C GLU A 76 -12.51 10.87 6.18
N ALA A 77 -13.16 10.08 5.33
CA ALA A 77 -14.49 10.44 4.81
C ALA A 77 -15.51 10.67 5.95
N ASN A 78 -15.54 9.80 6.97
CA ASN A 78 -16.47 9.92 8.09
C ASN A 78 -16.21 11.16 8.97
N THR A 79 -14.95 11.50 9.21
CA THR A 79 -14.58 12.70 9.98
C THR A 79 -14.87 13.99 9.22
N ILE A 80 -14.63 14.00 7.89
CA ILE A 80 -15.07 15.10 7.01
C ILE A 80 -16.59 15.25 7.09
N ASN A 81 -17.35 14.16 6.94
CA ASN A 81 -18.81 14.18 7.01
C ASN A 81 -19.30 14.73 8.36
N THR A 82 -18.72 14.27 9.46
CA THR A 82 -19.06 14.73 10.80
C THR A 82 -18.83 16.24 10.96
N ALA A 83 -17.71 16.76 10.46
CA ALA A 83 -17.42 18.19 10.48
C ALA A 83 -18.38 18.98 9.57
N TYR A 84 -18.68 18.46 8.38
CA TYR A 84 -19.60 19.06 7.42
C TYR A 84 -21.03 19.18 7.97
N LEU A 85 -21.58 18.12 8.58
CA LEU A 85 -22.91 18.16 9.21
C LEU A 85 -22.98 19.17 10.37
N ARG A 86 -21.87 19.37 11.09
CA ARG A 86 -21.80 20.34 12.19
C ARG A 86 -21.74 21.79 11.73
N LEU A 87 -21.62 22.06 10.42
CA LEU A 87 -21.77 23.41 9.89
C LEU A 87 -23.18 23.98 10.15
N ASP A 88 -24.19 23.13 10.36
CA ASP A 88 -25.56 23.54 10.71
C ASP A 88 -25.64 24.29 12.06
N LEU A 89 -24.62 24.16 12.91
CA LEU A 89 -24.51 24.90 14.17
C LEU A 89 -24.10 26.37 13.96
N LEU A 90 -23.59 26.72 12.79
CA LEU A 90 -23.15 28.08 12.46
C LEU A 90 -24.33 28.98 12.07
N PRO A 91 -24.16 30.32 12.17
CA PRO A 91 -25.10 31.27 11.60
C PRO A 91 -25.40 30.98 10.12
N ALA A 92 -26.68 31.06 9.72
CA ALA A 92 -27.14 30.65 8.39
C ALA A 92 -26.43 31.38 7.22
N ASP A 93 -25.96 32.61 7.45
CA ASP A 93 -25.20 33.40 6.47
C ASP A 93 -23.79 32.84 6.22
N ALA A 94 -23.19 32.14 7.19
CA ALA A 94 -21.85 31.59 7.09
C ALA A 94 -21.82 30.18 6.45
N GLN A 95 -22.94 29.45 6.50
CA GLN A 95 -23.00 28.04 6.08
C GLN A 95 -22.68 27.82 4.59
N PRO A 96 -23.24 28.58 3.62
CA PRO A 96 -23.07 28.25 2.19
C PRO A 96 -21.62 28.30 1.70
N ALA A 97 -20.87 29.34 2.09
CA ALA A 97 -19.47 29.48 1.69
C ALA A 97 -18.56 28.41 2.32
N LEU A 98 -18.85 28.01 3.55
CA LEU A 98 -18.13 26.93 4.23
C LEU A 98 -18.46 25.57 3.62
N ARG A 99 -19.73 25.27 3.35
CA ARG A 99 -20.16 24.04 2.67
C ARG A 99 -19.48 23.87 1.32
N GLN A 100 -19.39 24.94 0.52
CA GLN A 100 -18.63 24.91 -0.74
C GLN A 100 -17.15 24.61 -0.51
N THR A 101 -16.52 25.27 0.48
CA THR A 101 -15.10 25.04 0.77
C THR A 101 -14.83 23.60 1.24
N PHE A 102 -15.74 22.99 2.01
CA PHE A 102 -15.68 21.57 2.39
C PHE A 102 -15.84 20.63 1.19
N ARG A 103 -16.72 20.97 0.25
CA ARG A 103 -16.90 20.20 -0.99
C ARG A 103 -15.65 20.25 -1.86
N ASP A 104 -15.07 21.43 -2.05
CA ASP A 104 -13.82 21.62 -2.79
C ASP A 104 -12.66 20.86 -2.13
N TYR A 105 -12.59 20.88 -0.79
CA TYR A 105 -11.64 20.08 -0.02
C TYR A 105 -11.83 18.59 -0.29
N THR A 106 -13.05 18.09 -0.18
CA THR A 106 -13.38 16.67 -0.37
C THR A 106 -13.06 16.20 -1.79
N LEU A 107 -13.37 17.00 -2.81
CA LEU A 107 -13.01 16.73 -4.21
C LEU A 107 -11.48 16.64 -4.40
N LEU A 108 -10.73 17.58 -3.82
CA LEU A 108 -9.27 17.53 -3.90
C LEU A 108 -8.71 16.26 -3.25
N ARG A 109 -9.27 15.84 -2.11
CA ARG A 109 -8.86 14.61 -1.43
C ARG A 109 -9.15 13.37 -2.29
N GLU A 110 -10.31 13.30 -2.92
CA GLU A 110 -10.68 12.23 -3.85
C GLU A 110 -9.73 12.15 -5.07
N GLN A 111 -9.46 13.28 -5.72
CA GLN A 111 -8.53 13.36 -6.85
C GLN A 111 -7.11 12.94 -6.48
N THR A 112 -6.67 13.25 -5.25
CA THR A 112 -5.37 12.83 -4.73
C THR A 112 -5.28 11.31 -4.58
N LEU A 113 -6.38 10.63 -4.23
CA LEU A 113 -6.41 9.17 -4.13
C LEU A 113 -6.31 8.48 -5.47
N LEU A 114 -6.91 9.08 -6.50
CA LEU A 114 -6.90 8.56 -7.86
C LEU A 114 -5.59 8.89 -8.61
N GLY A 115 -4.66 9.63 -7.99
CA GLY A 115 -3.41 10.03 -8.61
C GLY A 115 -3.57 11.07 -9.74
N HIS A 116 -4.71 11.77 -9.80
CA HIS A 116 -4.99 12.80 -10.82
C HIS A 116 -4.21 14.10 -10.59
N THR A 117 -3.66 14.30 -9.39
CA THR A 117 -2.92 15.50 -8.99
C THR A 117 -1.49 15.15 -8.57
N GLY A 118 -0.54 16.04 -8.89
CA GLY A 118 0.84 15.90 -8.42
C GLY A 118 0.89 15.96 -6.89
N ALA A 119 1.63 15.05 -6.25
CA ALA A 119 1.63 14.88 -4.80
C ALA A 119 1.99 16.15 -4.01
N ILE A 120 2.87 16.99 -4.55
CA ILE A 120 3.29 18.26 -3.93
C ILE A 120 2.19 19.31 -4.03
N ASP A 121 1.59 19.47 -5.22
CA ASP A 121 0.53 20.46 -5.44
C ASP A 121 -0.72 20.12 -4.64
N ALA A 122 -1.11 18.84 -4.62
CA ALA A 122 -2.21 18.33 -3.82
C ALA A 122 -2.02 18.61 -2.32
N ALA A 123 -0.81 18.39 -1.79
CA ALA A 123 -0.50 18.66 -0.39
C ALA A 123 -0.59 20.15 -0.03
N ASN A 124 -0.06 21.02 -0.89
CA ASN A 124 -0.12 22.47 -0.70
C ASN A 124 -1.56 22.99 -0.74
N GLN A 125 -2.35 22.55 -1.74
CA GLN A 125 -3.76 22.91 -1.87
C GLN A 125 -4.59 22.39 -0.69
N THR A 126 -4.35 21.14 -0.25
CA THR A 126 -5.01 20.55 0.92
C THR A 126 -4.77 21.41 2.17
N GLY A 127 -3.51 21.80 2.42
CA GLY A 127 -3.16 22.64 3.56
C GLY A 127 -3.78 24.04 3.49
N SER A 128 -3.93 24.61 2.30
CA SER A 128 -4.58 25.91 2.09
C SER A 128 -6.08 25.84 2.42
N LEU A 129 -6.78 24.81 1.92
CA LEU A 129 -8.19 24.60 2.21
C LEU A 129 -8.45 24.28 3.69
N GLN A 130 -7.61 23.47 4.32
CA GLN A 130 -7.69 23.22 5.77
C GLN A 130 -7.59 24.53 6.57
N LYS A 131 -6.59 25.37 6.28
CA LYS A 131 -6.43 26.68 6.94
C LYS A 131 -7.64 27.58 6.74
N LYS A 132 -8.20 27.61 5.53
CA LYS A 132 -9.41 28.38 5.22
C LYS A 132 -10.62 27.88 6.02
N ILE A 133 -10.88 26.56 5.99
CA ILE A 133 -11.95 25.92 6.75
C ILE A 133 -11.85 26.27 8.24
N TRP A 134 -10.66 26.13 8.83
CA TRP A 134 -10.44 26.45 10.24
C TRP A 134 -10.74 27.91 10.55
N LYS A 135 -10.12 28.83 9.79
CA LYS A 135 -10.24 30.27 10.00
C LYS A 135 -11.70 30.73 9.89
N ASP A 136 -12.39 30.33 8.83
CA ASP A 136 -13.74 30.79 8.53
C ASP A 136 -14.76 30.18 9.52
N SER A 137 -14.58 28.90 9.89
CA SER A 137 -15.44 28.23 10.88
C SER A 137 -15.25 28.82 12.28
N PHE A 138 -14.01 29.07 12.69
CA PHE A 138 -13.71 29.69 13.99
C PHE A 138 -14.25 31.11 14.08
N ALA A 139 -14.07 31.91 13.02
CA ALA A 139 -14.62 33.25 12.96
C ALA A 139 -16.16 33.26 13.01
N ALA A 140 -16.84 32.29 12.39
CA ALA A 140 -18.29 32.17 12.43
C ALA A 140 -18.81 31.67 13.79
N ALA A 141 -18.14 30.69 14.40
CA ALA A 141 -18.54 30.10 15.68
C ALA A 141 -18.32 31.03 16.89
N THR A 142 -17.48 32.07 16.75
CA THR A 142 -17.17 33.05 17.82
C THR A 142 -17.91 34.37 17.66
N ARG A 143 -18.78 34.52 16.66
CA ARG A 143 -19.55 35.77 16.47
C ARG A 143 -20.50 36.03 17.64
N PRO A 144 -20.76 37.30 17.98
CA PRO A 144 -21.83 37.66 18.91
C PRO A 144 -23.16 37.05 18.44
N GLY A 145 -23.85 36.34 19.35
CA GLY A 145 -25.12 35.67 19.03
C GLY A 145 -24.98 34.30 18.34
N ALA A 146 -23.76 33.81 18.10
CA ALA A 146 -23.54 32.46 17.59
C ALA A 146 -23.92 31.39 18.63
N ASN A 147 -24.30 30.20 18.16
CA ASN A 147 -24.61 29.07 19.02
C ASN A 147 -23.36 28.66 19.82
N SER A 148 -23.47 28.65 21.16
CA SER A 148 -22.35 28.28 22.04
C SER A 148 -21.86 26.83 21.86
N ASP A 149 -22.70 25.96 21.31
CA ASP A 149 -22.34 24.57 20.99
C ASP A 149 -21.48 24.46 19.72
N ALA A 150 -21.50 25.45 18.84
CA ALA A 150 -20.68 25.45 17.62
C ALA A 150 -19.18 25.33 17.96
N ASN A 151 -18.70 26.10 18.93
CA ASN A 151 -17.30 26.01 19.36
C ASN A 151 -16.95 24.65 20.00
N LYS A 152 -17.89 24.04 20.73
CA LYS A 152 -17.67 22.78 21.44
C LYS A 152 -17.74 21.55 20.52
N LEU A 153 -18.52 21.63 19.44
CA LEU A 153 -18.79 20.49 18.56
C LEU A 153 -18.10 20.63 17.20
N LEU A 154 -18.14 21.79 16.55
CA LEU A 154 -17.59 21.96 15.21
C LEU A 154 -16.06 22.02 15.22
N ILE A 155 -15.46 22.87 16.06
CA ILE A 155 -14.01 23.08 16.04
C ILE A 155 -13.23 21.79 16.34
N PRO A 156 -13.60 20.96 17.33
CA PRO A 156 -12.96 19.66 17.52
C PRO A 156 -13.16 18.70 16.33
N ALA A 157 -14.33 18.70 15.67
CA ALA A 157 -14.55 17.86 14.50
C ALA A 157 -13.66 18.26 13.32
N ILE A 158 -13.47 19.56 13.10
CA ILE A 158 -12.52 20.08 12.11
C ILE A 158 -11.09 19.68 12.48
N GLY A 159 -10.73 19.76 13.77
CA GLY A 159 -9.43 19.27 14.26
C GLY A 159 -9.22 17.79 13.92
N SER A 160 -10.18 16.93 14.25
CA SER A 160 -10.12 15.49 13.92
C SER A 160 -10.01 15.21 12.42
N MET A 161 -10.69 16.01 11.57
CA MET A 161 -10.57 15.94 10.11
C MET A 161 -9.15 16.28 9.62
N MET A 162 -8.48 17.25 10.25
CA MET A 162 -7.09 17.58 9.92
C MET A 162 -6.12 16.51 10.44
N ASP A 163 -6.34 16.02 11.66
CA ASP A 163 -5.52 14.99 12.29
C ASP A 163 -5.50 13.71 11.47
N ILE A 164 -6.66 13.20 11.03
CA ILE A 164 -6.71 11.98 10.21
C ILE A 164 -5.99 12.15 8.87
N THR A 165 -6.00 13.36 8.30
CA THR A 165 -5.29 13.67 7.05
C THR A 165 -3.77 13.59 7.28
N ALA A 166 -3.30 14.09 8.42
CA ALA A 166 -1.89 13.99 8.82
C ALA A 166 -1.49 12.54 9.15
N THR A 167 -2.33 11.80 9.88
CA THR A 167 -2.13 10.38 10.19
C THR A 167 -1.98 9.58 8.91
N ARG A 168 -2.90 9.75 7.95
CA ARG A 168 -2.83 9.09 6.64
C ARG A 168 -1.52 9.36 5.92
N LYS A 169 -1.09 10.62 5.84
CA LYS A 169 0.17 10.99 5.19
C LYS A 169 1.36 10.26 5.81
N ASN A 170 1.39 10.18 7.15
CA ASN A 170 2.46 9.50 7.87
C ASN A 170 2.43 7.98 7.65
N THR A 171 1.27 7.36 7.78
CA THR A 171 1.09 5.91 7.60
C THR A 171 1.44 5.47 6.18
N PHE A 172 1.01 6.22 5.16
CA PHE A 172 1.31 5.91 3.75
C PHE A 172 2.80 6.11 3.39
N SER A 173 3.57 6.80 4.25
CA SER A 173 5.02 6.94 4.07
C SER A 173 5.81 5.81 4.74
N MET A 174 5.17 4.99 5.58
CA MET A 174 5.82 3.87 6.27
C MET A 174 5.92 2.67 5.34
N HIS A 175 7.14 2.45 4.83
CA HIS A 175 7.47 1.26 4.05
C HIS A 175 8.21 0.24 4.93
N PRO A 176 8.09 -1.07 4.65
CA PRO A 176 8.91 -2.08 5.28
C PRO A 176 10.41 -1.78 5.11
N PRO A 177 11.22 -2.09 6.12
CA PRO A 177 12.67 -2.01 6.00
C PRO A 177 13.16 -2.79 4.76
N PRO A 178 13.99 -2.18 3.90
CA PRO A 178 14.40 -2.79 2.62
C PRO A 178 15.15 -4.12 2.80
N ILE A 179 15.71 -4.36 3.99
CA ILE A 179 16.36 -5.62 4.36
C ILE A 179 15.42 -6.84 4.24
N ILE A 180 14.12 -6.67 4.51
CA ILE A 180 13.13 -7.77 4.39
C ILE A 180 12.98 -8.18 2.92
N LEU A 181 12.96 -7.19 2.00
CA LEU A 181 12.89 -7.45 0.56
C LEU A 181 14.18 -8.10 0.06
N ILE A 182 15.35 -7.60 0.47
CA ILE A 182 16.64 -8.22 0.13
C ILE A 182 16.67 -9.68 0.58
N LEU A 183 16.22 -9.96 1.80
CA LEU A 183 16.16 -11.31 2.33
C LEU A 183 15.20 -12.19 1.52
N LEU A 184 14.00 -11.70 1.23
CA LEU A 184 12.99 -12.44 0.44
C LEU A 184 13.50 -12.78 -0.96
N PHE A 185 14.09 -11.82 -1.68
CA PHE A 185 14.67 -12.04 -3.01
C PHE A 185 15.86 -13.01 -2.94
N SER A 186 16.72 -12.87 -1.92
CA SER A 186 17.87 -13.76 -1.75
C SER A 186 17.43 -15.20 -1.47
N LEU A 187 16.44 -15.41 -0.61
CA LEU A 187 15.88 -16.75 -0.35
C LEU A 187 15.14 -17.31 -1.57
N ALA A 188 14.46 -16.48 -2.36
CA ALA A 188 13.83 -16.91 -3.61
C ALA A 188 14.88 -17.41 -4.62
N CYS A 189 15.97 -16.66 -4.82
CA CYS A 189 17.07 -17.04 -5.69
C CYS A 189 17.83 -18.28 -5.18
N ALA A 190 18.09 -18.37 -3.87
CA ALA A 190 18.71 -19.54 -3.25
C ALA A 190 17.81 -20.78 -3.42
N SER A 191 16.50 -20.62 -3.22
CA SER A 191 15.53 -21.71 -3.43
C SER A 191 15.48 -22.15 -4.90
N ALA A 192 15.50 -21.20 -5.84
CA ALA A 192 15.58 -21.49 -7.27
C ALA A 192 16.85 -22.25 -7.64
N LEU A 193 18.01 -21.86 -7.09
CA LEU A 193 19.28 -22.54 -7.31
C LEU A 193 19.25 -23.97 -6.76
N LEU A 194 18.76 -24.17 -5.54
CA LEU A 194 18.65 -25.50 -4.93
C LEU A 194 17.63 -26.38 -5.66
N ALA A 195 16.51 -25.81 -6.13
CA ALA A 195 15.53 -26.51 -6.95
C ALA A 195 16.18 -27.02 -8.25
N GLY A 196 16.96 -26.19 -8.94
CA GLY A 196 17.73 -26.61 -10.12
C GLY A 196 18.78 -27.68 -9.81
N PHE A 197 19.46 -27.59 -8.65
CA PHE A 197 20.44 -28.58 -8.22
C PHE A 197 19.79 -29.94 -7.89
N GLY A 198 18.58 -29.96 -7.35
CA GLY A 198 17.84 -31.18 -7.04
C GLY A 198 17.27 -31.93 -8.25
N MET A 199 17.25 -31.33 -9.44
CA MET A 199 16.72 -31.96 -10.64
C MET A 199 17.62 -33.11 -11.11
N THR A 200 17.06 -34.33 -11.11
CA THR A 200 17.74 -35.57 -11.54
C THR A 200 17.00 -36.15 -12.74
N GLY A 201 17.46 -35.83 -13.95
CA GLY A 201 16.85 -36.33 -15.20
C GLY A 201 17.62 -35.90 -16.44
N THR A 202 17.61 -36.74 -17.48
CA THR A 202 18.31 -36.50 -18.77
C THR A 202 17.55 -35.55 -19.70
N ARG A 203 16.24 -35.32 -19.48
CA ARG A 203 15.43 -34.37 -20.23
C ARG A 203 15.02 -33.19 -19.36
N PRO A 204 15.29 -31.94 -19.78
CA PRO A 204 14.89 -30.77 -19.02
C PRO A 204 13.36 -30.64 -19.01
N SER A 205 12.76 -30.75 -17.83
CA SER A 205 11.33 -30.39 -17.66
C SER A 205 11.20 -28.87 -17.46
N TRP A 206 11.52 -28.14 -18.52
CA TRP A 206 11.46 -26.67 -18.58
C TRP A 206 10.12 -26.11 -18.06
N LEU A 207 9.04 -26.87 -18.23
CA LEU A 207 7.73 -26.55 -17.67
C LEU A 207 7.72 -26.44 -16.13
N HIS A 208 8.32 -27.38 -15.38
CA HIS A 208 8.34 -27.29 -13.91
C HIS A 208 9.16 -26.08 -13.44
N SER A 209 10.29 -25.80 -14.09
CA SER A 209 11.11 -24.63 -13.79
C SER A 209 10.37 -23.32 -14.04
N ILE A 210 9.68 -23.22 -15.18
CA ILE A 210 8.89 -22.04 -15.54
C ILE A 210 7.72 -21.87 -14.57
N VAL A 211 6.97 -22.92 -14.28
CA VAL A 211 5.83 -22.86 -13.35
C VAL A 211 6.31 -22.47 -11.95
N PHE A 212 7.39 -23.08 -11.44
CA PHE A 212 7.95 -22.75 -10.13
C PHE A 212 8.37 -21.27 -10.04
N ALA A 213 9.15 -20.80 -11.02
CA ALA A 213 9.58 -19.41 -11.08
C ALA A 213 8.39 -18.44 -11.25
N ALA A 214 7.40 -18.80 -12.07
CA ALA A 214 6.22 -17.97 -12.33
C ALA A 214 5.35 -17.83 -11.08
N VAL A 215 5.06 -18.94 -10.38
CA VAL A 215 4.25 -18.91 -9.16
C VAL A 215 4.91 -18.05 -8.09
N ILE A 216 6.20 -18.25 -7.83
CA ILE A 216 6.91 -17.47 -6.81
C ILE A 216 7.00 -15.99 -7.20
N SER A 217 7.38 -15.71 -8.45
CA SER A 217 7.48 -14.33 -8.94
C SER A 217 6.12 -13.63 -8.92
N LEU A 218 5.03 -14.33 -9.22
CA LEU A 218 3.67 -13.80 -9.15
C LEU A 218 3.27 -13.53 -7.70
N THR A 219 3.53 -14.44 -6.76
CA THR A 219 3.23 -14.22 -5.35
C THR A 219 4.01 -13.03 -4.77
N VAL A 220 5.31 -12.94 -5.07
CA VAL A 220 6.13 -11.79 -4.64
C VAL A 220 5.62 -10.51 -5.28
N TYR A 221 5.23 -10.55 -6.56
CA TYR A 221 4.61 -9.40 -7.22
C TYR A 221 3.35 -8.96 -6.50
N THR A 222 2.41 -9.87 -6.25
CA THR A 222 1.16 -9.55 -5.57
C THR A 222 1.42 -8.98 -4.18
N THR A 223 2.38 -9.51 -3.42
CA THR A 223 2.78 -8.94 -2.12
C THR A 223 3.26 -7.50 -2.27
N LEU A 224 4.09 -7.19 -3.27
CA LEU A 224 4.59 -5.84 -3.52
C LEU A 224 3.50 -4.90 -4.07
N ASP A 225 2.58 -5.41 -4.87
CA ASP A 225 1.46 -4.67 -5.45
C ASP A 225 0.46 -4.24 -4.36
N ILE A 226 0.15 -5.14 -3.42
CA ILE A 226 -0.69 -4.84 -2.24
C ILE A 226 -0.04 -3.78 -1.34
N GLU A 227 1.30 -3.73 -1.31
CA GLU A 227 2.05 -2.78 -0.51
C GLU A 227 2.02 -1.35 -1.07
N ASP A 228 1.74 -1.17 -2.36
CA ASP A 228 1.61 0.14 -3.00
C ASP A 228 0.12 0.48 -3.26
N PRO A 229 -0.60 1.02 -2.26
CA PRO A 229 -2.04 1.24 -2.32
C PRO A 229 -2.50 2.25 -3.37
N ILE A 230 -1.60 3.14 -3.85
CA ILE A 230 -1.94 4.24 -4.76
C ILE A 230 -1.71 3.83 -6.22
N SER A 231 -0.77 2.92 -6.50
CA SER A 231 -0.39 2.56 -7.87
C SER A 231 -0.43 1.07 -8.21
N GLY A 232 -0.84 0.22 -7.25
CA GLY A 232 -1.07 -1.21 -7.46
C GLY A 232 -2.30 -1.52 -8.32
N LEU A 233 -2.32 -2.72 -8.91
CA LEU A 233 -3.47 -3.25 -9.65
C LEU A 233 -4.68 -3.50 -8.73
N VAL A 234 -4.43 -3.75 -7.44
CA VAL A 234 -5.46 -3.80 -6.41
C VAL A 234 -5.85 -2.37 -6.02
N THR A 235 -6.66 -1.72 -6.84
CA THR A 235 -7.16 -0.38 -6.55
C THR A 235 -7.91 -0.38 -5.24
N LEU A 236 -7.55 0.53 -4.33
CA LEU A 236 -8.32 0.78 -3.12
C LEU A 236 -9.76 1.17 -3.51
N SER A 237 -10.74 0.41 -3.03
CA SER A 237 -12.16 0.77 -3.07
C SER A 237 -12.50 2.03 -2.25
N GLY A 238 -11.49 2.70 -1.69
CA GLY A 238 -11.60 3.95 -0.94
C GLY A 238 -12.17 5.13 -1.73
N ASN A 239 -12.19 5.08 -3.07
CA ASN A 239 -12.90 6.09 -3.86
C ASN A 239 -14.40 6.11 -3.56
N GLN A 240 -15.00 4.96 -3.23
CA GLN A 240 -16.43 4.88 -2.98
C GLN A 240 -16.85 5.70 -1.75
N ALA A 241 -16.08 5.68 -0.66
CA ALA A 241 -16.40 6.46 0.54
C ALA A 241 -16.39 7.98 0.28
N PHE A 242 -15.45 8.47 -0.53
CA PHE A 242 -15.40 9.88 -0.93
C PHE A 242 -16.50 10.25 -1.92
N ASN A 243 -16.81 9.37 -2.87
CA ASN A 243 -17.92 9.56 -3.80
C ASN A 243 -19.27 9.61 -3.09
N ASP A 244 -19.54 8.67 -2.19
CA ASP A 244 -20.76 8.63 -1.39
C ASP A 244 -20.88 9.92 -0.55
N LEU A 245 -19.78 10.35 0.07
CA LEU A 245 -19.74 11.61 0.82
C LEU A 245 -20.06 12.83 -0.07
N LEU A 246 -19.44 12.94 -1.24
CA LEU A 246 -19.68 14.05 -2.17
C LEU A 246 -21.14 14.13 -2.64
N GLN A 247 -21.83 13.00 -2.77
CA GLN A 247 -23.25 12.96 -3.12
C GLN A 247 -24.14 13.50 -2.00
N THR A 248 -23.71 13.39 -0.73
CA THR A 248 -24.44 13.92 0.43
C THR A 248 -24.20 15.41 0.69
N MET A 249 -23.20 16.02 0.05
CA MET A 249 -22.87 17.44 0.24
C MET A 249 -23.71 18.33 -0.68
N HIS A 250 -24.67 19.05 -0.08
CA HIS A 250 -25.54 20.04 -0.72
C HIS A 250 -25.20 21.48 -0.31
#